data_AF-A0A6L8V459-F1
#
_entry.id   AF-A0A6L8V459-F1
#
_cell.length_a   1.000
_cell.length_b   1.000
_cell.length_c   1.000
_cell.angle_alpha   90.00
_cell.angle_beta   90.00
_cell.angle_gamma   90.00
#
_symmetry.space_group_name_H-M   'P 1'
#
loop_
_entity.id
_entity.type
_entity.pdbx_description
1 polymer ?
#
loop_
_entity_poly.entity_id
_entity_poly.type
_entity_poly.pdbx_seq_one_letter_code
_entity_poly.pdbx_strand_id
1 'polypeptide(L)' 'MSVKTNPIPGFSYELDIMKVASSLGIDQDRLLAYVYSNMDTTKRSEDRTGQPMIRLDEHS' A
#
# COMPACT_ATOMS: atom_id res chain seq x y z
N MET A 1 -12.94 40.92 -13.06
CA MET A 1 -13.79 39.88 -13.67
C MET A 1 -13.53 38.58 -12.91
N SER A 2 -14.55 37.99 -12.28
CA SER A 2 -14.39 36.77 -11.47
C SER A 2 -14.45 35.55 -12.38
N VAL A 3 -13.34 34.84 -12.52
CA VAL A 3 -13.26 33.59 -13.28
C VAL A 3 -13.94 32.48 -12.47
N LYS A 4 -15.06 31.96 -12.99
CA LYS A 4 -15.76 30.82 -12.39
C LYS A 4 -14.86 29.59 -12.52
N THR A 5 -14.29 29.15 -11.41
CA THR A 5 -13.61 27.85 -11.32
C THR A 5 -14.68 26.76 -11.44
N ASN A 6 -14.65 26.00 -12.54
CA ASN A 6 -15.46 24.80 -12.66
C ASN A 6 -14.98 23.81 -11.58
N PRO A 7 -15.82 23.38 -10.62
CA PRO A 7 -15.40 22.39 -9.65
C PRO A 7 -15.13 21.09 -10.41
N ILE A 8 -13.85 20.69 -10.43
CA ILE A 8 -13.44 19.40 -10.99
C ILE A 8 -14.19 18.33 -10.19
N PRO A 9 -14.91 17.41 -10.84
CA PRO A 9 -15.55 16.30 -10.12
C PRO A 9 -14.45 15.52 -9.39
N GLY A 10 -14.49 15.53 -8.06
CA GLY A 10 -13.59 14.72 -7.25
C GLY A 10 -13.93 13.26 -7.47
N PHE A 11 -13.16 12.57 -8.31
CA PHE A 11 -13.25 11.12 -8.43
C PHE A 11 -12.63 10.50 -7.18
N SER A 12 -13.47 10.04 -6.25
CA SER A 12 -13.04 9.22 -5.13
C SER A 12 -13.06 7.76 -5.57
N TYR A 13 -11.88 7.16 -5.71
CA TYR A 13 -11.74 5.72 -5.92
C TYR A 13 -11.68 5.04 -4.56
N GLU A 14 -12.77 4.37 -4.18
CA GLU A 14 -12.76 3.50 -3.01
C GLU A 14 -12.24 2.13 -3.41
N LEU A 15 -11.12 1.73 -2.80
CA LEU A 15 -10.53 0.42 -3.00
C LEU A 15 -11.12 -0.57 -2.00
N ASP A 16 -11.83 -1.56 -2.52
CA ASP A 16 -12.30 -2.70 -1.74
C ASP A 16 -11.16 -3.73 -1.63
N ILE A 17 -10.54 -3.80 -0.46
CA ILE A 17 -9.42 -4.69 -0.18
C ILE A 17 -9.77 -6.17 -0.41
N MET A 18 -11.04 -6.55 -0.20
CA MET A 18 -11.48 -7.93 -0.40
C MET A 18 -11.54 -8.26 -1.90
N LYS A 19 -12.03 -7.32 -2.73
CA LYS A 19 -12.01 -7.50 -4.19
C LYS A 19 -10.59 -7.56 -4.75
N VAL A 20 -9.69 -6.71 -4.24
CA VAL A 20 -8.29 -6.71 -4.66
C VAL A 20 -7.61 -8.02 -4.27
N ALA A 21 -7.75 -8.45 -3.01
CA ALA A 21 -7.18 -9.71 -2.53
C ALA A 21 -7.70 -10.92 -3.34
N SER A 22 -9.01 -10.97 -3.58
CA SER A 22 -9.65 -12.00 -4.40
C SER A 22 -9.09 -12.03 -5.83
N SER A 23 -8.91 -10.85 -6.46
CA SER A 23 -8.34 -10.74 -7.82
C SER A 23 -6.87 -11.19 -7.87
N LEU A 24 -6.16 -11.10 -6.74
CA LEU A 24 -4.78 -11.56 -6.58
C LEU A 24 -4.68 -13.04 -6.16
N GLY A 25 -5.80 -13.75 -6.01
CA GLY A 25 -5.82 -15.14 -5.56
C GLY A 25 -5.44 -15.31 -4.09
N ILE A 26 -5.70 -14.29 -3.27
CA ILE A 26 -5.48 -14.32 -1.83
C ILE A 26 -6.82 -14.57 -1.13
N ASP A 27 -6.94 -15.73 -0.49
CA ASP A 27 -8.10 -16.06 0.32
C ASP A 27 -8.17 -15.19 1.58
N GLN A 28 -9.40 -14.99 2.07
CA GLN A 28 -9.68 -14.17 3.25
C GLN A 28 -8.90 -14.63 4.49
N ASP A 29 -8.79 -15.94 4.72
CA ASP A 29 -8.03 -16.51 5.85
C ASP A 29 -6.56 -16.09 5.80
N ARG A 30 -5.96 -16.13 4.61
CA ARG A 30 -4.56 -15.75 4.39
C ARG A 30 -4.35 -14.26 4.57
N LEU A 31 -5.29 -13.44 4.12
CA LEU A 31 -5.26 -11.99 4.33
C LEU A 31 -5.35 -11.64 5.82
N LEU A 32 -6.29 -12.25 6.56
CA LEU A 32 -6.43 -12.05 8.01
C LEU A 32 -5.17 -12.48 8.76
N ALA A 33 -4.63 -13.67 8.46
CA ALA A 33 -3.40 -14.15 9.07
C ALA A 33 -2.24 -13.18 8.86
N TYR A 34 -2.10 -12.62 7.65
CA TYR A 34 -1.09 -11.60 7.35
C TYR A 34 -1.30 -10.32 8.16
N VAL A 35 -2.53 -9.80 8.24
CA VAL A 35 -2.84 -8.57 8.98
C VAL A 35 -2.51 -8.74 10.46
N TYR A 36 -2.94 -9.84 11.09
CA TYR A 36 -2.63 -10.09 12.50
C TYR A 36 -1.13 -10.30 12.74
N SER A 37 -0.42 -10.99 11.84
CA SER A 37 1.02 -11.21 11.97
C SER A 37 1.84 -9.92 11.83
N ASN A 38 1.33 -8.91 11.12
CA ASN A 38 2.02 -7.65 10.86
C ASN A 38 1.48 -6.46 11.65
N MET A 39 0.48 -6.67 12.51
CA MET A 39 -0.15 -5.61 13.31
C MET A 39 0.85 -5.02 14.32
N ASP A 40 1.75 -5.85 14.86
CA ASP A 40 2.79 -5.43 15.81
C ASP A 40 4.06 -4.91 15.13
N THR A 41 4.40 -5.42 13.95
CA THR A 41 5.61 -5.03 13.20
C THR A 41 5.48 -3.65 12.55
N THR A 42 4.26 -3.23 12.22
CA THR A 42 3.98 -1.91 11.64
C THR A 42 4.32 -0.77 12.61
N LYS A 43 4.17 -0.96 13.93
CA LYS A 43 4.58 0.04 14.94
C LYS A 43 6.09 0.27 15.01
N ARG A 44 6.89 -0.62 14.43
CA ARG A 44 8.36 -0.51 14.38
C ARG A 44 8.86 0.13 13.07
N SER A 45 7.97 0.36 12.10
CA SER A 45 8.36 0.73 10.73
C SER A 45 7.85 2.11 10.29
N GLU A 46 7.65 3.05 11.21
CA GLU A 46 7.59 4.49 10.88
C GLU A 46 9.00 5.15 10.89
N ASP A 47 10.08 4.36 10.93
CA ASP A 47 11.49 4.83 10.91
C ASP A 47 12.29 4.35 9.68
N ARG A 48 11.64 3.79 8.65
CA ARG A 48 12.35 3.26 7.46
C ARG A 48 11.91 3.90 6.14
N THR A 49 11.88 5.24 6.13
CA THR A 49 12.08 6.04 4.91
C THR A 49 13.53 5.98 4.41
N GLY A 50 14.36 5.06 4.91
CA GLY A 50 15.74 4.82 4.49
C GLY A 50 15.90 3.40 3.96
N GLN A 51 16.12 3.29 2.65
CA GLN A 51 16.55 2.08 1.95
C GLN A 51 17.68 1.34 2.71
N PRO A 52 17.90 0.05 2.41
CA PRO A 52 19.25 -0.39 2.14
C PRO A 52 19.42 -0.69 0.65
N MET A 53 20.23 0.17 0.04
CA MET A 53 20.95 0.03 -1.22
C MET A 53 21.45 -1.42 -1.39
N ILE A 54 20.97 -2.12 -2.42
CA ILE A 54 21.59 -3.40 -2.84
C ILE A 54 22.97 -3.03 -3.38
N ARG A 55 24.02 -3.24 -2.58
CA ARG A 55 25.41 -3.21 -3.09
C ARG A 55 25.58 -4.41 -4.02
N LEU A 56 25.72 -4.13 -5.30
CA LEU A 56 26.09 -5.11 -6.30
C LEU A 56 27.59 -5.01 -6.54
N ASP A 57 28.38 -5.61 -5.65
CA ASP A 57 29.79 -5.91 -5.90
C ASP A 57 30.08 -7.25 -5.21
N GLU A 58 30.18 -8.32 -6.00
CA GLU A 58 31.28 -9.30 -6.04
C GLU A 58 30.79 -10.54 -6.79
N HIS A 59 31.28 -10.75 -8.01
CA HIS A 59 31.65 -12.05 -8.61
C HIS A 59 31.89 -11.86 -10.12
N SER A 60 33.12 -11.47 -10.48
CA SER A 60 34.00 -12.15 -11.45
C SER A 60 35.19 -11.27 -11.85
#